data_AF-D5HR86-F1
#
_entry.id   AF-D5HR86-F1
#
_cell.length_a   1.000
_cell.length_b   1.000
_cell.length_c   1.000
_cell.angle_alpha   90.00
_cell.angle_beta   90.00
_cell.angle_gamma   90.00
#
_symmetry.space_group_name_H-M   'P 1'
#
loop_
_entity.id
_entity.type
_entity.pdbx_description
1 polymer ?
#
loop_
_entity_poly.entity_id
_entity_poly.type
_entity_poly.pdbx_seq_one_letter_code
_entity_poly.pdbx_strand_id
1 'polypeptide(L)' 'TAMVRDGQITTKELGTVMRSLGQNPSESELQDMINEVDAD' A
#
# COMPACT_ATOMS: atom_id res chain seq x y z
N THR A 1 14.45 10.52 1.16
CA THR A 1 13.98 9.14 1.41
C THR A 1 13.37 8.64 0.13
N ALA A 2 14.03 7.69 -0.53
CA ALA A 2 13.61 7.16 -1.83
C ALA A 2 12.40 6.24 -1.61
N MET A 3 11.21 6.82 -1.42
CA MET A 3 9.94 6.11 -1.23
C MET A 3 9.03 6.18 -2.46
N VAL A 4 9.54 6.69 -3.59
CA VAL A 4 8.79 6.72 -4.84
C VAL A 4 9.77 6.36 -5.94
N ARG A 5 9.92 5.07 -6.19
CA ARG A 5 10.60 4.57 -7.38
C ARG A 5 9.55 3.80 -8.15
N ASP A 6 9.20 4.34 -9.32
CA ASP A 6 8.43 3.66 -10.37
C ASP A 6 6.94 3.43 -10.13
N GLY A 7 6.17 4.50 -9.88
CA GLY A 7 4.74 4.61 -10.24
C GLY A 7 3.74 3.57 -9.68
N GLN A 8 4.21 2.58 -8.92
CA GLN A 8 3.44 1.49 -8.36
C GLN A 8 3.70 1.46 -6.86
N ILE A 9 2.63 1.56 -6.09
CA ILE A 9 2.69 1.48 -4.63
C ILE A 9 2.78 0.01 -4.24
N THR A 10 3.81 -0.38 -3.49
CA THR A 10 3.90 -1.74 -2.95
C THR A 10 3.02 -1.92 -1.70
N THR A 11 2.61 -3.15 -1.40
CA THR A 11 1.86 -3.49 -0.16
C THR A 11 2.60 -3.02 1.11
N LYS A 12 3.93 -3.02 1.09
CA LYS A 12 4.77 -2.55 2.19
C LYS A 12 4.70 -1.04 2.38
N GLU A 13 4.70 -0.27 1.30
CA GLU A 13 4.57 1.19 1.35
C GLU A 13 3.19 1.59 1.82
N LEU A 14 2.14 0.97 1.24
CA LEU A 14 0.76 1.20 1.66
C LEU A 14 0.55 0.81 3.13
N GLY A 15 1.09 -0.33 3.55
CA GLY A 15 1.03 -0.78 4.94
C GLY A 15 1.75 0.14 5.92
N THR A 16 2.88 0.74 5.51
CA THR A 16 3.61 1.72 6.33
C THR A 16 2.79 2.99 6.53
N VAL A 17 2.15 3.49 5.48
CA VAL A 17 1.27 4.67 5.55
C VAL A 17 0.04 4.36 6.40
N MET A 18 -0.64 3.24 6.17
CA MET A 18 -1.82 2.81 6.93
C MET A 18 -1.54 2.69 8.42
N ARG A 19 -0.41 2.09 8.81
CA ARG A 19 0.02 2.00 10.22
C ARG A 19 0.36 3.35 10.82
N SER A 20 0.95 4.25 10.03
CA SER A 20 1.22 5.62 10.46
C SER A 20 -0.05 6.44 10.69
N LEU A 21 -1.15 6.09 10.00
CA LEU A 21 -2.49 6.65 10.21
C LEU A 21 -3.25 5.97 11.37
N GLY A 22 -2.64 5.01 12.07
CA GLY A 22 -3.24 4.30 13.20
C GLY A 22 -4.09 3.09 12.82
N GLN A 23 -4.10 2.69 11.54
CA GLN A 23 -4.77 1.47 11.09
C GLN A 23 -3.83 0.27 11.19
N ASN A 24 -4.37 -0.95 11.23
CA ASN A 24 -3.56 -2.16 11.22
C ASN A 24 -4.13 -3.17 10.21
N PRO A 25 -4.11 -2.84 8.91
CA PRO A 25 -4.59 -3.75 7.89
C PRO A 25 -3.69 -4.97 7.78
N SER A 26 -4.30 -6.10 7.43
CA SER A 26 -3.64 -7.32 7.04
C SER A 26 -2.99 -7.19 5.67
N GLU A 27 -2.07 -8.09 5.36
CA GLU A 27 -1.39 -8.10 4.06
C GLU A 27 -2.36 -8.38 2.90
N SER A 28 -3.41 -9.19 3.15
CA SER A 28 -4.45 -9.45 2.15
C SER A 28 -5.26 -8.19 1.85
N GLU A 29 -5.70 -7.46 2.87
CA GLU A 29 -6.44 -6.20 2.66
C GLU A 29 -5.60 -5.18 1.91
N LEU A 30 -4.31 -5.08 2.22
CA LEU A 30 -3.38 -4.20 1.48
C LEU A 30 -3.22 -4.62 0.02
N GLN A 31 -3.18 -5.92 -0.25
CA GLN A 31 -3.09 -6.45 -1.61
C GLN A 31 -4.38 -6.21 -2.39
N ASP A 32 -5.54 -6.37 -1.77
CA ASP A 32 -6.84 -6.10 -2.37
C ASP A 32 -6.97 -4.62 -2.74
N MET A 33 -6.56 -3.71 -1.85
CA MET A 33 -6.54 -2.27 -2.13
C MET A 33 -5.64 -1.88 -3.31
N ILE A 34 -4.50 -2.57 -3.48
CA ILE A 34 -3.60 -2.33 -4.61
C ILE A 34 -4.21 -2.88 -5.90
N ASN A 35 -4.78 -4.09 -5.84
CA ASN A 35 -5.44 -4.71 -7.00
C ASN A 35 -6.64 -3.91 -7.49
N GLU A 36 -7.41 -3.28 -6.58
CA GLU A 36 -8.53 -2.40 -6.95
C GLU A 36 -8.08 -1.15 -7.71
N VAL A 37 -6.90 -0.60 -7.38
CA VAL A 37 -6.36 0.63 -7.99
C VAL A 37 -5.59 0.36 -9.28
N ASP A 38 -4.95 -0.81 -9.41
CA ASP A 38 -4.17 -1.22 -10.59
C ASP A 38 -5.04 -1.88 -11.69
N ALA A 39 -6.34 -2.08 -11.44
CA ALA A 39 -7.28 -2.65 -12.40
C ALA A 39 -7.81 -1.63 -13.45
N ASP A 40 -7.26 -0.41 -13.51
CA ASP A 40 -7.61 0.68 -14.43
C ASP A 40 -6.44 1.04 -15.38
#